data_AF-B3SDC8-F1
#
_entry.id   AF-B3SDC8-F1
#
_cell.length_a   1.000
_cell.length_b   1.000
_cell.length_c   1.000
_cell.angle_alpha   90.00
_cell.angle_beta   90.00
_cell.angle_gamma   90.00
#
_symmetry.space_group_name_H-M   'P 1'
#
loop_
_entity.id
_entity.type
_entity.pdbx_description
1 polymer ?
#
loop_
_entity_poly.entity_id
_entity_poly.type
_entity_poly.pdbx_seq_one_letter_code
_entity_poly.pdbx_strand_id
1 'polypeptide(L)'
;VKLGRTRKCWCQVTENTFFYFKNQGDKIPLGIIPLKGASVHDIERESESDIECNDEQMGGIASNFTIAIDPVDQPSTYILVQGDKKEKDNWLYHIALATGNIEEYIGSEYEKLMLRSLTSNLDFGLWKHPIMCHTKEPIRKPLTTLPSEPLQKEAMLLFKSLQLYTSAEIVHNAIGYHVSLIQNTLKSCWKQKQLQNEFFCQLIKQTSNLPNEDPPYVVIQYWQFLFFAVALFPPKDKILQFLQLHLYRSADETSNSGRCAIYCQYILNRALENGSRHCFPSKVEITAVLMQGMQDNQEPISLSIHLTNGLKQDVHFDSCSTIAEVTERLATEIGIRKPYLSGFALYCDNPWKTNDMEYYLQPSLKICDVMSKWEQTYREGHSGKLDTSHVIKFHFKNRYYLKSLVKDETEMERLLLIYQVSSEVCNGKFRVNKDLALELAALMAQIEFGDYKQTSDSNLKMITYNQQQLLEVLDRFYPKQFKAISVDEMKILSRQLAEKWSTLCNRTKKDCIKIYITVVRRWPHFGSKIYRVKVSKIIS
;
A
#
# COMPACT_ATOMS: atom_id res chain seq x y z
N VAL A 1 -5.23 -54.71 -9.21
CA VAL A 1 -5.75 -55.76 -8.31
C VAL A 1 -7.25 -55.63 -8.25
N LYS A 2 -7.98 -56.68 -8.60
CA LYS A 2 -9.45 -56.73 -8.48
C LYS A 2 -9.79 -58.08 -7.84
N LEU A 3 -10.53 -58.08 -6.73
CA LEU A 3 -10.90 -59.29 -5.98
C LEU A 3 -9.68 -60.13 -5.51
N GLY A 4 -8.62 -59.49 -5.00
CA GLY A 4 -7.44 -60.17 -4.45
C GLY A 4 -6.49 -60.82 -5.49
N ARG A 5 -6.73 -60.66 -6.80
CA ARG A 5 -5.85 -61.16 -7.85
C ARG A 5 -5.05 -60.02 -8.51
N THR A 6 -3.72 -60.18 -8.51
CA THR A 6 -2.79 -59.26 -9.18
C THR A 6 -2.53 -59.73 -10.61
N ARG A 7 -2.63 -58.82 -11.59
CA ARG A 7 -2.33 -59.07 -12.99
C ARG A 7 -1.55 -57.90 -13.56
N LYS A 8 -0.47 -58.19 -14.29
CA LYS A 8 0.25 -57.18 -15.08
C LYS A 8 -0.62 -56.81 -16.28
N CYS A 9 -0.83 -55.51 -16.50
CA CYS A 9 -1.68 -54.99 -17.56
C CYS A 9 -1.08 -53.70 -18.11
N TRP A 10 -1.44 -53.40 -19.36
CA TRP A 10 -1.12 -52.13 -20.00
C TRP A 10 -2.25 -51.16 -19.72
N CYS A 11 -1.96 -49.95 -19.26
CA CYS A 11 -2.98 -48.99 -18.85
C CYS A 11 -2.92 -47.74 -19.73
N GLN A 12 -4.07 -47.09 -19.92
CA GLN A 12 -4.18 -45.82 -20.62
C GLN A 12 -5.31 -44.99 -20.00
N VAL A 13 -5.07 -43.71 -19.78
CA VAL A 13 -6.11 -42.75 -19.39
C VAL A 13 -6.47 -41.91 -20.61
N THR A 14 -7.76 -41.74 -20.90
CA THR A 14 -8.22 -40.86 -21.97
C THR A 14 -9.51 -40.18 -21.54
N GLU A 15 -9.51 -38.85 -21.62
CA GLU A 15 -10.58 -37.97 -21.12
C GLU A 15 -10.96 -38.30 -19.67
N ASN A 16 -12.11 -38.94 -19.46
CA ASN A 16 -12.64 -39.29 -18.13
C ASN A 16 -12.72 -40.81 -17.93
N THR A 17 -11.83 -41.58 -18.55
CA THR A 17 -11.91 -43.04 -18.55
C THR A 17 -10.52 -43.68 -18.46
N PHE A 18 -10.41 -44.67 -17.58
CA PHE A 18 -9.22 -45.50 -17.43
C PHE A 18 -9.42 -46.85 -18.11
N PHE A 19 -8.55 -47.17 -19.06
CA PHE A 19 -8.55 -48.42 -19.81
C PHE A 19 -7.39 -49.28 -19.37
N TYR A 20 -7.61 -50.59 -19.27
CA TYR A 20 -6.53 -51.55 -19.09
C TYR A 20 -6.65 -52.72 -20.06
N PHE A 21 -5.51 -53.13 -20.62
CA PHE A 21 -5.35 -54.09 -21.71
C PHE A 21 -4.46 -55.25 -21.26
N LYS A 22 -4.59 -56.39 -21.93
CA LYS A 22 -3.70 -57.54 -21.69
C LYS A 22 -2.32 -57.27 -22.30
N ASN A 23 -2.28 -56.73 -23.52
CA ASN A 23 -1.06 -56.40 -24.25
C ASN A 23 -1.09 -54.95 -24.79
N GLN A 24 0.09 -54.40 -25.06
CA GLN A 24 0.28 -53.01 -25.50
C GLN A 24 -0.45 -52.64 -26.82
N GLY A 25 -0.65 -53.62 -27.70
CA GLY A 25 -1.25 -53.41 -29.03
C GLY A 25 -2.73 -53.80 -29.15
N ASP A 26 -3.38 -54.19 -28.04
CA ASP A 26 -4.78 -54.63 -28.07
C ASP A 26 -5.71 -53.44 -28.36
N LYS A 27 -6.65 -53.60 -29.31
CA LYS A 27 -7.66 -52.56 -29.62
C LYS A 27 -8.89 -52.61 -28.70
N ILE A 28 -9.08 -53.73 -28.00
CA ILE A 28 -10.24 -53.96 -27.13
C ILE A 28 -9.72 -54.01 -25.69
N PRO A 29 -10.18 -53.12 -24.80
CA PRO A 29 -9.76 -53.11 -23.40
C PRO A 29 -10.26 -54.35 -22.67
N LEU A 30 -9.43 -54.87 -21.77
CA LEU A 30 -9.80 -55.95 -20.84
C LEU A 30 -10.78 -55.46 -19.77
N GLY A 31 -10.80 -54.16 -19.51
CA GLY A 31 -11.85 -53.48 -18.78
C GLY A 31 -11.68 -51.97 -18.80
N ILE A 32 -12.74 -51.31 -18.33
CA ILE A 32 -12.91 -49.86 -18.41
C ILE A 32 -13.40 -49.39 -17.04
N ILE A 33 -12.81 -48.31 -16.54
CA ILE A 33 -13.19 -47.68 -15.28
C ILE A 33 -13.57 -46.22 -15.58
N PRO A 34 -14.83 -45.82 -15.37
CA PRO A 34 -15.24 -44.43 -15.50
C PRO A 34 -14.60 -43.62 -14.37
N LEU A 35 -13.90 -42.54 -14.72
CA LEU A 35 -13.19 -41.71 -13.76
C LEU A 35 -13.97 -40.47 -13.32
N LYS A 36 -14.94 -39.99 -14.12
CA LYS A 36 -15.70 -38.78 -13.81
C LYS A 36 -16.37 -38.88 -12.42
N GLY A 37 -15.97 -38.02 -11.49
CA GLY A 37 -16.46 -38.01 -10.11
C GLY A 37 -15.91 -39.13 -9.21
N ALA A 38 -14.98 -39.96 -9.68
CA ALA A 38 -14.31 -40.97 -8.87
C ALA A 38 -13.33 -40.32 -7.87
N SER A 39 -13.11 -40.95 -6.72
CA SER A 39 -12.00 -40.59 -5.83
C SER A 39 -10.78 -41.46 -6.11
N VAL A 40 -9.60 -40.86 -5.96
CA VAL A 40 -8.30 -41.51 -6.18
C VAL A 40 -7.50 -41.38 -4.89
N HIS A 41 -6.80 -42.42 -4.45
CA HIS A 41 -6.01 -42.34 -3.23
C HIS A 41 -4.62 -42.93 -3.44
N ASP A 42 -3.62 -42.26 -2.91
CA ASP A 42 -2.28 -42.81 -2.78
C ASP A 42 -2.24 -43.65 -1.50
N ILE A 43 -1.98 -44.96 -1.62
CA ILE A 43 -1.86 -45.84 -0.47
C ILE A 43 -0.37 -45.92 -0.14
N GLU A 44 0.04 -45.11 0.83
CA GLU A 44 1.35 -45.26 1.46
C GLU A 44 1.34 -46.56 2.27
N ARG A 45 2.19 -47.52 1.89
CA ARG A 45 2.51 -48.63 2.78
C ARG A 45 3.37 -48.04 3.90
N GLU A 46 2.82 -47.96 5.11
CA GLU A 46 3.64 -47.71 6.29
C GLU A 46 4.80 -48.69 6.30
N SER A 47 6.01 -48.17 6.48
CA SER A 47 7.25 -48.93 6.53
C SER A 47 7.10 -50.08 7.53
N GLU A 48 7.09 -51.32 7.04
CA GLU A 48 7.18 -52.51 7.89
C GLU A 48 8.58 -52.53 8.54
N SER A 49 8.69 -51.91 9.72
CA SER A 49 9.56 -52.43 10.77
C SER A 49 8.86 -53.65 11.39
N ASP A 50 9.60 -54.75 11.45
CA ASP A 50 9.33 -55.96 12.25
C ASP A 50 8.35 -56.99 11.67
N ILE A 51 8.72 -57.62 10.56
CA ILE A 51 8.36 -59.03 10.31
C ILE A 51 9.61 -59.78 9.83
N GLU A 52 10.28 -60.47 10.76
CA GLU A 52 11.20 -61.56 10.43
C GLU A 52 10.40 -62.68 9.77
N CYS A 53 10.63 -62.94 8.49
CA CYS A 53 10.21 -64.18 7.86
C CYS A 53 11.35 -64.70 6.99
N ASN A 54 12.02 -65.74 7.50
CA ASN A 54 12.87 -66.61 6.73
C ASN A 54 12.06 -67.19 5.57
N ASP A 55 12.45 -66.91 4.34
CA ASP A 55 12.34 -67.87 3.24
C ASP A 55 13.19 -67.40 2.04
N GLU A 56 14.36 -68.02 1.90
CA GLU A 56 15.19 -67.97 0.69
C GLU A 56 14.52 -68.76 -0.43
N GLN A 57 13.51 -68.20 -1.12
CA GLN A 57 13.07 -68.62 -2.46
C GLN A 57 11.91 -67.79 -3.03
N MET A 58 12.06 -66.47 -3.19
CA MET A 58 11.30 -65.70 -4.20
C MET A 58 12.03 -64.38 -4.51
N GLY A 59 12.16 -64.05 -5.79
CA GLY A 59 12.83 -62.84 -6.27
C GLY A 59 12.29 -61.55 -5.65
N GLY A 60 13.21 -60.59 -5.42
CA GLY A 60 12.99 -59.37 -4.66
C GLY A 60 11.69 -58.63 -4.93
N ILE A 61 10.98 -58.29 -3.86
CA ILE A 61 9.80 -57.44 -3.89
C ILE A 61 10.27 -56.03 -4.23
N ALA A 62 10.17 -55.65 -5.51
CA ALA A 62 10.24 -54.25 -5.91
C ALA A 62 9.20 -53.45 -5.10
N SER A 63 9.61 -52.29 -4.59
CA SER A 63 8.74 -51.33 -3.90
C SER A 63 7.60 -50.88 -4.81
N ASN A 64 6.48 -51.60 -4.78
CA ASN A 64 5.32 -51.30 -5.61
C ASN A 64 4.51 -50.17 -4.97
N PHE A 65 4.41 -49.03 -5.65
CA PHE A 65 3.53 -47.95 -5.23
C PHE A 65 2.07 -48.31 -5.56
N THR A 66 1.14 -48.03 -4.65
CA THR A 66 -0.27 -48.43 -4.82
C THR A 66 -1.17 -47.20 -4.95
N ILE A 67 -1.93 -47.13 -6.04
CA ILE A 67 -2.96 -46.10 -6.26
C ILE A 67 -4.33 -46.78 -6.20
N ALA A 68 -5.22 -46.35 -5.33
CA ALA A 68 -6.62 -46.77 -5.32
C ALA A 68 -7.46 -45.83 -6.18
N ILE A 69 -8.39 -46.41 -6.95
CA ILE A 69 -9.43 -45.69 -7.69
C ILE A 69 -10.76 -46.21 -7.19
N ASP A 70 -11.61 -45.32 -6.71
CA ASP A 70 -12.95 -45.59 -6.19
C ASP A 70 -13.99 -44.91 -7.09
N PRO A 71 -14.51 -45.62 -8.10
CA PRO A 71 -15.53 -45.09 -9.00
C PRO A 71 -16.90 -45.05 -8.30
N VAL A 72 -17.75 -44.10 -8.69
CA VAL A 72 -19.08 -43.87 -8.07
C VAL A 72 -19.97 -45.12 -8.09
N ASP A 73 -19.94 -45.88 -9.19
CA ASP A 73 -20.82 -47.04 -9.41
C ASP A 73 -20.05 -48.37 -9.58
N GLN A 74 -18.78 -48.44 -9.15
CA GLN A 74 -17.96 -49.65 -9.28
C GLN A 74 -17.11 -49.91 -8.03
N PRO A 75 -16.73 -51.18 -7.76
CA PRO A 75 -15.83 -51.48 -6.65
C PRO A 75 -14.43 -50.89 -6.87
N SER A 76 -13.79 -50.53 -5.76
CA SER A 76 -12.41 -50.03 -5.67
C SER A 76 -11.45 -50.87 -6.51
N THR A 77 -10.64 -50.19 -7.31
CA THR A 77 -9.60 -50.80 -8.12
C THR A 77 -8.24 -50.28 -7.70
N TYR A 78 -7.33 -51.19 -7.34
CA TYR A 78 -5.98 -50.85 -6.91
C TYR A 78 -4.98 -51.07 -8.03
N ILE A 79 -4.18 -50.05 -8.36
CA ILE A 79 -3.11 -50.09 -9.35
C ILE A 79 -1.78 -50.20 -8.61
N LEU A 80 -0.99 -51.22 -8.96
CA LEU A 80 0.39 -51.35 -8.50
C LEU A 80 1.29 -50.78 -9.59
N VAL A 81 1.86 -49.61 -9.35
CA VAL A 81 2.78 -48.95 -10.27
C VAL A 81 4.18 -49.52 -10.06
N GLN A 82 4.67 -50.22 -11.07
CA GLN A 82 6.04 -50.72 -11.11
C GLN A 82 6.92 -49.60 -11.68
N GLY A 83 7.58 -48.83 -10.82
CA GLY A 83 8.35 -47.66 -11.23
C GLY A 83 8.96 -46.90 -10.05
N ASP A 84 9.56 -45.74 -10.34
CA ASP A 84 10.01 -44.81 -9.32
C ASP A 84 8.83 -43.94 -8.81
N LYS A 85 9.09 -43.16 -7.75
CA LYS A 85 8.08 -42.25 -7.19
C LYS A 85 7.54 -41.27 -8.24
N LYS A 86 8.37 -40.86 -9.21
CA LYS A 86 8.00 -39.92 -10.27
C LYS A 86 6.98 -40.54 -11.23
N GLU A 87 7.15 -41.80 -11.59
CA GLU A 87 6.19 -42.53 -12.43
C GLU A 87 4.84 -42.70 -11.72
N LYS A 88 4.86 -43.00 -10.42
CA LYS A 88 3.63 -43.01 -9.59
C LYS A 88 2.94 -41.64 -9.60
N ASP A 89 3.69 -40.57 -9.34
CA ASP A 89 3.14 -39.22 -9.26
C ASP A 89 2.54 -38.77 -10.61
N ASN A 90 3.15 -39.17 -11.74
CA ASN A 90 2.62 -38.95 -13.08
C ASN A 90 1.29 -39.70 -13.30
N TRP A 91 1.21 -40.97 -12.91
CA TRP A 91 -0.03 -41.74 -13.00
C TRP A 91 -1.13 -41.13 -12.14
N LEU A 92 -0.81 -40.78 -10.89
CA LEU A 92 -1.74 -40.13 -9.97
C LEU A 92 -2.26 -38.81 -10.55
N TYR A 93 -1.38 -37.99 -11.13
CA TYR A 93 -1.74 -36.73 -11.79
C TYR A 93 -2.75 -36.94 -12.93
N HIS A 94 -2.45 -37.84 -13.86
CA HIS A 94 -3.31 -38.05 -15.04
C HIS A 94 -4.66 -38.69 -14.69
N ILE A 95 -4.69 -39.57 -13.69
CA ILE A 95 -5.94 -40.16 -13.20
C ILE A 95 -6.77 -39.09 -12.48
N ALA A 96 -6.17 -38.29 -11.60
CA ALA A 96 -6.85 -37.20 -10.89
C ALA A 96 -7.38 -36.10 -11.84
N LEU A 97 -6.66 -35.80 -12.92
CA LEU A 97 -7.14 -34.90 -13.97
C LEU A 97 -8.42 -35.44 -14.62
N ALA A 98 -8.42 -36.74 -14.92
CA ALA A 98 -9.54 -37.43 -15.55
C ALA A 98 -10.75 -37.64 -14.62
N THR A 99 -10.60 -37.44 -13.30
CA THR A 99 -11.75 -37.49 -12.38
C THR A 99 -12.56 -36.21 -12.32
N GLY A 100 -11.98 -35.08 -12.76
CA GLY A 100 -12.58 -33.75 -12.60
C GLY A 100 -12.42 -33.15 -11.20
N ASN A 101 -11.79 -33.88 -10.26
CA ASN A 101 -11.51 -33.43 -8.88
C ASN A 101 -10.00 -33.18 -8.67
N ILE A 102 -9.31 -32.66 -9.69
CA ILE A 102 -7.85 -32.45 -9.68
C ILE A 102 -7.35 -31.62 -8.49
N GLU A 103 -8.22 -30.75 -7.98
CA GLU A 103 -7.96 -29.81 -6.89
C GLU A 103 -7.74 -30.49 -5.53
N GLU A 104 -8.23 -31.71 -5.34
CA GLU A 104 -7.96 -32.48 -4.11
C GLU A 104 -6.60 -33.20 -4.13
N TYR A 105 -6.00 -33.34 -5.31
CA TYR A 105 -4.83 -34.20 -5.54
C TYR A 105 -3.55 -33.45 -5.87
N ILE A 106 -3.67 -32.24 -6.41
CA ILE A 106 -2.54 -31.39 -6.79
C ILE A 106 -2.35 -30.28 -5.77
N GLY A 107 -1.08 -30.03 -5.46
CA GLY A 107 -0.68 -28.97 -4.56
C GLY A 107 -0.03 -29.51 -3.29
N SER A 108 0.48 -28.59 -2.48
CA SER A 108 0.92 -28.90 -1.13
C SER A 108 -0.25 -29.44 -0.29
N GLU A 109 0.07 -30.05 0.85
CA GLU A 109 -0.93 -30.45 1.83
C GLU A 109 -1.79 -29.27 2.31
N TYR A 110 -1.19 -28.09 2.47
CA TYR A 110 -1.89 -26.87 2.87
C TYR A 110 -2.87 -26.40 1.79
N GLU A 111 -2.48 -26.43 0.50
CA GLU A 111 -3.36 -26.09 -0.63
C GLU A 111 -4.59 -27.00 -0.69
N LYS A 112 -4.41 -28.30 -0.47
CA LYS A 112 -5.52 -29.26 -0.44
C LYS A 112 -6.50 -28.97 0.69
N LEU A 113 -6.00 -28.69 1.90
CA LEU A 113 -6.85 -28.35 3.05
C LEU A 113 -7.54 -26.99 2.87
N MET A 114 -6.85 -26.01 2.28
CA MET A 114 -7.41 -24.72 1.91
C MET A 114 -8.61 -24.88 0.96
N LEU A 115 -8.44 -25.67 -0.10
CA LEU A 115 -9.49 -25.92 -1.10
C LEU A 115 -10.70 -26.66 -0.50
N ARG A 116 -10.45 -27.65 0.36
CA ARG A 116 -11.51 -28.32 1.13
C ARG A 116 -12.27 -27.37 2.05
N SER A 117 -11.56 -26.41 2.65
CA SER A 117 -12.17 -25.40 3.52
C SER A 117 -13.09 -24.45 2.76
N LEU A 118 -12.77 -24.14 1.49
CA LEU A 118 -13.59 -23.29 0.62
C LEU A 118 -14.85 -24.00 0.10
N THR A 119 -14.78 -25.31 -0.15
CA THR A 119 -15.91 -26.09 -0.65
C THR A 119 -16.87 -26.50 0.45
N SER A 120 -16.36 -26.75 1.66
CA SER A 120 -17.16 -27.29 2.76
C SER A 120 -17.82 -26.21 3.62
N ASN A 121 -17.40 -24.94 3.53
CA ASN A 121 -17.89 -23.71 4.22
C ASN A 121 -18.20 -23.78 5.74
N LEU A 122 -18.18 -24.96 6.37
CA LEU A 122 -18.78 -25.26 7.69
C LEU A 122 -18.00 -26.31 8.50
N ASP A 123 -16.95 -26.93 7.96
CA ASP A 123 -16.11 -27.86 8.73
C ASP A 123 -15.01 -27.09 9.49
N PHE A 124 -15.34 -26.64 10.70
CA PHE A 124 -14.41 -26.01 11.63
C PHE A 124 -13.26 -26.94 12.07
N GLY A 125 -13.36 -28.26 11.83
CA GLY A 125 -12.30 -29.23 12.13
C GLY A 125 -11.05 -29.01 11.28
N LEU A 126 -11.21 -28.62 10.00
CA LEU A 126 -10.10 -28.39 9.09
C LEU A 126 -9.17 -27.26 9.55
N TRP A 127 -9.74 -26.22 10.17
CA TRP A 127 -9.01 -25.08 10.71
C TRP A 127 -8.16 -25.41 11.93
N LYS A 128 -8.42 -26.56 12.58
CA LYS A 128 -7.64 -27.06 13.71
C LYS A 128 -6.49 -27.97 13.29
N HIS A 129 -6.38 -28.31 11.99
CA HIS A 129 -5.29 -29.14 11.50
C HIS A 129 -3.92 -28.45 11.76
N PRO A 130 -2.89 -29.15 12.28
CA PRO A 130 -1.63 -28.52 12.67
C PRO A 130 -0.93 -27.71 11.56
N ILE A 131 -1.05 -28.14 10.30
CA ILE A 131 -0.49 -27.40 9.16
C ILE A 131 -1.22 -26.07 8.88
N MET A 132 -2.46 -25.92 9.35
CA MET A 132 -3.28 -24.71 9.20
C MET A 132 -3.13 -23.73 10.36
N CYS A 133 -2.63 -24.18 11.51
CA CYS A 133 -2.51 -23.39 12.74
C CYS A 133 -1.12 -22.75 12.93
N HIS A 134 -1.03 -21.80 13.86
CA HIS A 134 0.23 -21.21 14.30
C HIS A 134 1.30 -22.27 14.65
N THR A 135 2.56 -21.96 14.35
CA THR A 135 3.70 -22.75 14.81
C THR A 135 4.93 -21.88 15.05
N LYS A 136 5.66 -22.21 16.12
CA LYS A 136 6.99 -21.66 16.45
C LYS A 136 8.11 -22.36 15.71
N GLU A 137 7.86 -23.55 15.15
CA GLU A 137 8.87 -24.27 14.39
C GLU A 137 9.01 -23.66 13.00
N PRO A 138 10.26 -23.47 12.50
CA PRO A 138 10.46 -23.12 11.10
C PRO A 138 9.81 -24.15 10.19
N ILE A 139 9.08 -23.68 9.17
CA ILE A 139 8.60 -24.58 8.11
C ILE A 139 9.79 -25.27 7.42
N ARG A 140 9.58 -26.47 6.89
CA ARG A 140 10.59 -27.24 6.13
C ARG A 140 10.35 -27.27 4.62
N LYS A 141 9.11 -26.99 4.20
CA LYS A 141 8.67 -26.83 2.82
C LYS A 141 7.68 -25.66 2.73
N PRO A 142 7.54 -25.02 1.57
CA PRO A 142 6.53 -23.98 1.36
C PRO A 142 5.11 -24.51 1.55
N LEU A 143 4.19 -23.60 1.89
CA LEU A 143 2.77 -23.91 2.01
C LEU A 143 2.05 -23.95 0.66
N THR A 144 2.66 -23.46 -0.41
CA THR A 144 2.11 -23.44 -1.76
C THR A 144 3.07 -24.07 -2.76
N THR A 145 2.54 -24.46 -3.92
CA THR A 145 3.37 -25.02 -4.97
C THR A 145 4.15 -23.91 -5.69
N LEU A 146 5.47 -23.87 -5.48
CA LEU A 146 6.37 -22.88 -6.08
C LEU A 146 7.19 -23.49 -7.23
N PRO A 147 7.40 -22.75 -8.34
CA PRO A 147 7.92 -23.31 -9.59
C PRO A 147 9.43 -23.59 -9.60
N SER A 148 10.18 -23.19 -8.57
CA SER A 148 11.64 -23.39 -8.54
C SER A 148 12.19 -23.49 -7.12
N GLU A 149 13.28 -24.24 -6.93
CA GLU A 149 13.97 -24.39 -5.64
C GLU A 149 14.42 -23.05 -5.02
N PRO A 150 14.93 -22.05 -5.79
CA PRO A 150 15.23 -20.72 -5.23
C PRO A 150 14.01 -20.05 -4.59
N LEU A 151 12.85 -20.09 -5.24
CA LEU A 151 11.61 -19.55 -4.68
C LEU A 151 11.17 -20.33 -3.44
N GLN A 152 11.36 -21.65 -3.42
CA GLN A 152 11.08 -22.45 -2.23
C GLN A 152 11.96 -22.02 -1.06
N LYS A 153 13.26 -21.79 -1.28
CA LYS A 153 14.18 -21.27 -0.25
C LYS A 153 13.77 -19.88 0.24
N GLU A 154 13.38 -18.99 -0.68
CA GLU A 154 12.89 -17.65 -0.33
C GLU A 154 11.60 -17.70 0.49
N ALA A 155 10.66 -18.59 0.17
CA ALA A 155 9.47 -18.83 0.98
C ALA A 155 9.81 -19.22 2.42
N MET A 156 10.83 -20.06 2.63
CA MET A 156 11.29 -20.40 3.97
C MET A 156 11.90 -19.21 4.70
N LEU A 157 12.59 -18.31 3.98
CA LEU A 157 13.16 -17.09 4.54
C LEU A 157 12.07 -16.05 4.90
N LEU A 158 10.98 -15.99 4.15
CA LEU A 158 9.81 -15.16 4.49
C LEU A 158 9.23 -15.60 5.84
N PHE A 159 9.05 -16.90 6.04
CA PHE A 159 8.54 -17.43 7.30
C PHE A 159 9.48 -17.13 8.48
N LYS A 160 10.79 -17.28 8.29
CA LYS A 160 11.77 -16.89 9.32
C LYS A 160 11.71 -15.40 9.64
N SER A 161 11.43 -14.56 8.65
CA SER A 161 11.29 -13.11 8.83
C SER A 161 10.02 -12.77 9.62
N LEU A 162 8.93 -13.52 9.43
CA LEU A 162 7.72 -13.44 10.28
C LEU A 162 8.03 -13.79 11.74
N GLN A 163 8.75 -14.90 11.97
CA GLN A 163 9.15 -15.32 13.33
C GLN A 163 10.08 -14.31 14.00
N LEU A 164 11.03 -13.76 13.25
CA LEU A 164 11.95 -12.74 13.73
C LEU A 164 11.25 -11.42 14.07
N TYR A 165 10.17 -11.10 13.34
CA TYR A 165 9.36 -9.94 13.61
C TYR A 165 8.52 -10.10 14.90
N THR A 166 8.09 -11.31 15.23
CA THR A 166 7.32 -11.61 16.45
C THR A 166 8.18 -12.08 17.63
N SER A 167 9.50 -12.12 17.49
CA SER A 167 10.39 -12.58 18.57
C SER A 167 10.49 -11.59 19.74
N ALA A 168 10.06 -10.36 19.53
CA ALA A 168 10.03 -9.30 20.53
C ALA A 168 8.76 -8.45 20.35
N GLU A 169 8.29 -7.87 21.45
CA GLU A 169 7.22 -6.89 21.46
C GLU A 169 7.71 -5.57 20.85
N ILE A 170 6.84 -4.90 20.08
CA ILE A 170 7.13 -3.57 19.54
C ILE A 170 7.21 -2.55 20.67
N VAL A 171 8.40 -1.97 20.86
CA VAL A 171 8.64 -0.85 21.79
C VAL A 171 9.01 0.39 21.00
N HIS A 172 8.45 1.55 21.39
CA HIS A 172 8.63 2.83 20.69
C HIS A 172 10.10 3.16 20.38
N ASN A 173 11.01 2.96 21.34
CA ASN A 173 12.43 3.29 21.18
C ASN A 173 13.20 2.33 20.25
N ALA A 174 12.64 1.16 19.95
CA ALA A 174 13.24 0.13 19.11
C ALA A 174 12.41 -0.18 17.85
N ILE A 175 11.39 0.63 17.56
CA ILE A 175 10.43 0.40 16.47
C ILE A 175 11.10 0.29 15.09
N GLY A 176 12.25 0.94 14.90
CA GLY A 176 13.03 0.90 13.65
C GLY A 176 13.43 -0.50 13.21
N TYR A 177 13.61 -1.43 14.15
CA TYR A 177 13.86 -2.85 13.86
C TYR A 177 12.67 -3.50 13.16
N HIS A 178 11.48 -3.39 13.77
CA HIS A 178 10.22 -3.90 13.22
C HIS A 178 9.86 -3.26 11.89
N VAL A 179 10.05 -1.94 11.77
CA VAL A 179 9.84 -1.20 10.51
C VAL A 179 10.72 -1.76 9.40
N SER A 180 11.99 -2.05 9.69
CA SER A 180 12.93 -2.60 8.70
C SER A 180 12.56 -4.02 8.28
N LEU A 181 12.12 -4.87 9.21
CA LEU A 181 11.66 -6.23 8.91
C LEU A 181 10.44 -6.25 8.00
N ILE A 182 9.41 -5.44 8.32
CA ILE A 182 8.22 -5.30 7.47
C ILE A 182 8.62 -4.79 6.09
N GLN A 183 9.37 -3.68 6.02
CA GLN A 183 9.73 -3.07 4.75
C GLN A 183 10.53 -4.02 3.86
N ASN A 184 11.51 -4.74 4.41
CA ASN A 184 12.35 -5.66 3.64
C ASN A 184 11.57 -6.88 3.15
N THR A 185 10.75 -7.49 4.01
CA THR A 185 9.95 -8.69 3.67
C THR A 185 8.93 -8.37 2.58
N LEU A 186 8.18 -7.26 2.75
CA LEU A 186 7.20 -6.83 1.76
C LEU A 186 7.85 -6.41 0.44
N LYS A 187 9.03 -5.78 0.50
CA LYS A 187 9.80 -5.45 -0.71
C LYS A 187 10.21 -6.71 -1.48
N SER A 188 10.59 -7.79 -0.81
CA SER A 188 10.88 -9.08 -1.47
C SER A 188 9.64 -9.63 -2.17
N CYS A 189 8.50 -9.70 -1.48
CA CYS A 189 7.22 -10.17 -2.06
C CYS A 189 6.71 -9.26 -3.20
N TRP A 190 6.99 -7.96 -3.12
CA TRP A 190 6.65 -7.00 -4.17
C TRP A 190 7.49 -7.21 -5.44
N LYS A 191 8.78 -7.56 -5.29
CA LYS A 191 9.67 -7.88 -6.42
C LYS A 191 9.36 -9.24 -7.04
N GLN A 192 9.08 -10.25 -6.21
CA GLN A 192 8.84 -11.64 -6.63
C GLN A 192 7.38 -12.01 -6.41
N LYS A 193 6.54 -11.71 -7.41
CA LYS A 193 5.08 -11.90 -7.32
C LYS A 193 4.66 -13.34 -7.02
N GLN A 194 5.48 -14.33 -7.42
CA GLN A 194 5.24 -15.74 -7.16
C GLN A 194 5.18 -16.08 -5.65
N LEU A 195 5.81 -15.26 -4.79
CA LEU A 195 5.82 -15.47 -3.35
C LEU A 195 4.59 -14.87 -2.63
N GLN A 196 3.75 -14.09 -3.31
CA GLN A 196 2.65 -13.37 -2.66
C GLN A 196 1.59 -14.32 -2.09
N ASN A 197 1.19 -15.34 -2.86
CA ASN A 197 0.22 -16.34 -2.41
C ASN A 197 0.77 -17.16 -1.23
N GLU A 198 2.04 -17.58 -1.32
CA GLU A 198 2.75 -18.24 -0.23
C GLU A 198 2.73 -17.38 1.04
N PHE A 199 3.04 -16.09 0.91
CA PHE A 199 3.11 -15.18 2.03
C PHE A 199 1.75 -15.00 2.72
N PHE A 200 0.66 -14.90 1.95
CA PHE A 200 -0.69 -14.89 2.52
C PHE A 200 -1.01 -16.20 3.25
N CYS A 201 -0.66 -17.35 2.70
CA CYS A 201 -0.86 -18.65 3.36
C CYS A 201 -0.09 -18.71 4.70
N GLN A 202 1.15 -18.21 4.73
CA GLN A 202 1.94 -18.15 5.95
C GLN A 202 1.31 -17.20 6.99
N LEU A 203 0.82 -16.04 6.58
CA LEU A 203 0.15 -15.09 7.48
C LEU A 203 -1.19 -15.61 8.02
N ILE A 204 -2.00 -16.25 7.18
CA ILE A 204 -3.26 -16.89 7.60
C ILE A 204 -2.96 -18.01 8.60
N LYS A 205 -1.95 -18.85 8.32
CA LYS A 205 -1.49 -19.87 9.25
C LYS A 205 -1.09 -19.26 10.60
N GLN A 206 -0.28 -18.21 10.58
CA GLN A 206 0.27 -17.58 11.79
C GLN A 206 -0.77 -16.79 12.62
N THR A 207 -1.89 -16.41 12.01
CA THR A 207 -3.03 -15.77 12.70
C THR A 207 -4.14 -16.75 13.08
N SER A 208 -3.98 -18.05 12.77
CA SER A 208 -4.96 -19.09 13.07
C SER A 208 -4.61 -19.85 14.34
N ASN A 209 -5.53 -19.90 15.31
CA ASN A 209 -5.44 -20.72 16.52
C ASN A 209 -4.10 -20.58 17.27
N LEU A 210 -3.70 -19.34 17.58
CA LEU A 210 -2.53 -19.09 18.42
C LEU A 210 -2.76 -19.71 19.82
N PRO A 211 -1.82 -20.51 20.36
CA PRO A 211 -1.94 -21.05 21.73
C PRO A 211 -1.98 -19.95 22.79
N ASN A 212 -2.74 -20.15 23.86
CA ASN A 212 -2.86 -19.18 24.96
C ASN A 212 -1.55 -18.95 25.75
N GLU A 213 -0.56 -19.85 25.60
CA GLU A 213 0.77 -19.70 26.21
C GLU A 213 1.62 -18.63 25.52
N ASP A 214 1.29 -18.28 24.28
CA ASP A 214 2.01 -17.25 23.55
C ASP A 214 1.66 -15.84 24.03
N PRO A 215 2.65 -14.93 24.08
CA PRO A 215 2.37 -13.56 24.45
C PRO A 215 1.31 -12.93 23.52
N PRO A 216 0.32 -12.18 24.06
CA PRO A 216 -0.76 -11.60 23.26
C PRO A 216 -0.29 -10.68 22.12
N TYR A 217 0.89 -10.06 22.24
CA TYR A 217 1.43 -9.20 21.18
C TYR A 217 1.77 -9.97 19.89
N VAL A 218 2.03 -11.28 19.97
CA VAL A 218 2.45 -12.11 18.82
C VAL A 218 1.35 -12.16 17.76
N VAL A 219 0.10 -12.43 18.15
CA VAL A 219 -1.03 -12.47 17.20
C VAL A 219 -1.29 -11.10 16.59
N ILE A 220 -1.22 -10.03 17.38
CA ILE A 220 -1.43 -8.66 16.93
C ILE A 220 -0.37 -8.26 15.90
N GLN A 221 0.89 -8.63 16.13
CA GLN A 221 1.97 -8.42 15.19
C GLN A 221 1.75 -9.18 13.87
N TYR A 222 1.32 -10.44 13.89
CA TYR A 222 0.97 -11.13 12.65
C TYR A 222 -0.18 -10.47 11.89
N TRP A 223 -1.20 -9.96 12.58
CA TRP A 223 -2.26 -9.18 11.96
C TRP A 223 -1.74 -7.88 11.35
N GLN A 224 -0.84 -7.14 12.02
CA GLN A 224 -0.20 -5.95 11.47
C GLN A 224 0.53 -6.26 10.15
N PHE A 225 1.24 -7.38 10.11
CA PHE A 225 1.93 -7.81 8.89
C PHE A 225 0.93 -8.14 7.77
N LEU A 226 -0.16 -8.83 8.09
CA LEU A 226 -1.23 -9.14 7.15
C LEU A 226 -1.88 -7.86 6.60
N PHE A 227 -2.15 -6.87 7.44
CA PHE A 227 -2.67 -5.56 7.02
C PHE A 227 -1.80 -4.94 5.93
N PHE A 228 -0.48 -4.87 6.12
CA PHE A 228 0.41 -4.28 5.11
C PHE A 228 0.50 -5.12 3.83
N ALA A 229 0.46 -6.46 3.94
CA ALA A 229 0.45 -7.34 2.78
C ALA A 229 -0.81 -7.13 1.93
N VAL A 230 -1.99 -7.08 2.58
CA VAL A 230 -3.28 -6.80 1.95
C VAL A 230 -3.30 -5.44 1.28
N ALA A 231 -2.84 -4.38 1.98
CA ALA A 231 -2.80 -3.03 1.42
C ALA A 231 -1.88 -2.92 0.19
N LEU A 232 -0.78 -3.68 0.17
CA LEU A 232 0.23 -3.63 -0.89
C LEU A 232 -0.17 -4.43 -2.13
N PHE A 233 -0.49 -5.71 -1.97
CA PHE A 233 -0.81 -6.63 -3.06
C PHE A 233 -2.03 -7.49 -2.67
N PRO A 234 -3.28 -6.99 -2.79
CA PRO A 234 -4.45 -7.79 -2.44
C PRO A 234 -4.46 -9.11 -3.24
N PRO A 235 -4.70 -10.27 -2.60
CA PRO A 235 -4.66 -11.55 -3.28
C PRO A 235 -5.79 -11.65 -4.30
N LYS A 236 -5.68 -12.64 -5.19
CA LYS A 236 -6.68 -12.93 -6.21
C LYS A 236 -7.16 -14.38 -6.10
N ASP A 237 -8.23 -14.68 -6.85
CA ASP A 237 -8.76 -16.02 -7.02
C ASP A 237 -9.05 -16.73 -5.68
N LYS A 238 -8.57 -17.97 -5.52
CA LYS A 238 -8.87 -18.80 -4.35
C LYS A 238 -8.22 -18.30 -3.07
N ILE A 239 -7.04 -17.67 -3.16
CA ILE A 239 -6.38 -17.08 -1.99
C ILE A 239 -7.20 -15.90 -1.45
N LEU A 240 -7.83 -15.11 -2.33
CA LEU A 240 -8.73 -14.04 -1.91
C LEU A 240 -9.93 -14.59 -1.15
N GLN A 241 -10.61 -15.61 -1.70
CA GLN A 241 -11.76 -16.24 -1.04
C GLN A 241 -11.36 -16.83 0.32
N PHE A 242 -10.20 -17.48 0.37
CA PHE A 242 -9.69 -18.10 1.60
C PHE A 242 -9.33 -17.06 2.66
N LEU A 243 -8.70 -15.95 2.26
CA LEU A 243 -8.44 -14.81 3.14
C LEU A 243 -9.76 -14.19 3.63
N GLN A 244 -10.75 -13.99 2.78
CA GLN A 244 -12.05 -13.43 3.19
C GLN A 244 -12.76 -14.33 4.21
N LEU A 245 -12.75 -15.65 3.98
CA LEU A 245 -13.31 -16.60 4.94
C LEU A 245 -12.53 -16.57 6.28
N HIS A 246 -11.21 -16.34 6.22
CA HIS A 246 -10.37 -16.15 7.42
C HIS A 246 -10.68 -14.90 8.20
N LEU A 247 -10.77 -13.77 7.52
CA LEU A 247 -11.15 -12.51 8.15
C LEU A 247 -12.55 -12.61 8.76
N TYR A 248 -13.50 -13.23 8.06
CA TYR A 248 -14.85 -13.44 8.56
C TYR A 248 -14.89 -14.27 9.85
N ARG A 249 -14.19 -15.41 9.90
CA ARG A 249 -14.21 -16.27 11.10
C ARG A 249 -13.43 -15.67 12.27
N SER A 250 -12.41 -14.88 11.97
CA SER A 250 -11.56 -14.24 12.98
C SER A 250 -12.16 -12.93 13.49
N ALA A 251 -13.16 -12.36 12.82
CA ALA A 251 -13.80 -11.11 13.21
C ALA A 251 -14.55 -11.27 14.54
N ASP A 252 -14.18 -10.44 15.50
CA ASP A 252 -14.79 -10.37 16.82
C ASP A 252 -14.51 -8.99 17.44
N GLU A 253 -15.55 -8.24 17.79
CA GLU A 253 -15.42 -6.89 18.36
C GLU A 253 -14.92 -6.90 19.81
N THR A 254 -15.00 -8.04 20.49
CA THR A 254 -14.65 -8.14 21.92
C THR A 254 -13.15 -8.36 22.14
N SER A 255 -12.48 -9.10 21.25
CA SER A 255 -11.04 -9.35 21.32
C SER A 255 -10.20 -8.39 20.46
N ASN A 256 -8.99 -8.06 20.92
CA ASN A 256 -8.05 -7.25 20.13
C ASN A 256 -7.66 -7.94 18.80
N SER A 257 -7.53 -9.28 18.82
CA SER A 257 -7.28 -10.08 17.61
C SER A 257 -8.44 -9.99 16.62
N GLY A 258 -9.68 -10.03 17.11
CA GLY A 258 -10.85 -9.91 16.24
C GLY A 258 -11.03 -8.51 15.64
N ARG A 259 -10.74 -7.45 16.40
CA ARG A 259 -10.70 -6.08 15.85
C ARG A 259 -9.62 -5.91 14.77
N CYS A 260 -8.44 -6.52 14.97
CA CYS A 260 -7.41 -6.60 13.93
C CYS A 260 -7.93 -7.26 12.64
N ALA A 261 -8.68 -8.37 12.76
CA ALA A 261 -9.27 -9.06 11.61
C ALA A 261 -10.32 -8.19 10.90
N ILE A 262 -11.18 -7.50 11.64
CA ILE A 262 -12.15 -6.53 11.11
C ILE A 262 -11.43 -5.42 10.33
N TYR A 263 -10.32 -4.90 10.87
CA TYR A 263 -9.57 -3.85 10.19
C TYR A 263 -8.83 -4.36 8.94
N CYS A 264 -8.30 -5.59 8.98
CA CYS A 264 -7.75 -6.26 7.79
C CYS A 264 -8.83 -6.47 6.71
N GLN A 265 -10.08 -6.71 7.10
CA GLN A 265 -11.22 -6.80 6.17
C GLN A 265 -11.56 -5.43 5.56
N TYR A 266 -11.57 -4.38 6.37
CA TYR A 266 -11.73 -3.00 5.88
C TYR A 266 -10.67 -2.65 4.83
N ILE A 267 -9.38 -2.84 5.15
CA ILE A 267 -8.31 -2.48 4.21
C ILE A 267 -8.30 -3.37 2.96
N LEU A 268 -8.74 -4.63 3.06
CA LEU A 268 -8.93 -5.51 1.90
C LEU A 268 -9.97 -4.93 0.94
N ASN A 269 -11.13 -4.51 1.43
CA ASN A 269 -12.17 -3.91 0.61
C ASN A 269 -11.65 -2.63 -0.06
N ARG A 270 -10.97 -1.76 0.70
CA ARG A 270 -10.33 -0.54 0.17
C ARG A 270 -9.29 -0.85 -0.90
N ALA A 271 -8.49 -1.90 -0.74
CA ALA A 271 -7.48 -2.32 -1.72
C ALA A 271 -8.11 -2.90 -3.00
N LEU A 272 -9.26 -3.57 -2.90
CA LEU A 272 -10.01 -4.07 -4.05
C LEU A 272 -10.68 -2.92 -4.82
N GLU A 273 -11.22 -1.93 -4.11
CA GLU A 273 -11.86 -0.73 -4.68
C GLU A 273 -10.85 0.21 -5.35
N ASN A 274 -9.78 0.58 -4.63
CA ASN A 274 -8.80 1.58 -5.08
C ASN A 274 -7.63 0.97 -5.87
N GLY A 275 -7.66 -0.32 -6.18
CA GLY A 275 -6.62 -1.05 -6.91
C GLY A 275 -5.35 -1.34 -6.09
N SER A 276 -4.34 -1.96 -6.70
CA SER A 276 -3.10 -2.33 -6.00
C SER A 276 -2.12 -1.16 -5.84
N ARG A 277 -1.23 -1.24 -4.85
CA ARG A 277 -0.14 -0.26 -4.65
C ARG A 277 0.99 -0.47 -5.65
N HIS A 278 1.68 0.61 -6.01
CA HIS A 278 2.85 0.58 -6.89
C HIS A 278 4.19 0.65 -6.16
N CYS A 279 4.20 0.95 -4.87
CA CYS A 279 5.40 0.98 -4.04
C CYS A 279 5.15 0.25 -2.71
N PHE A 280 6.16 -0.47 -2.23
CA PHE A 280 6.14 -1.05 -0.88
C PHE A 280 6.05 0.06 0.20
N PRO A 281 5.52 -0.24 1.40
CA PRO A 281 5.30 0.78 2.42
C PRO A 281 6.53 1.60 2.81
N SER A 282 6.31 2.90 3.00
CA SER A 282 7.35 3.82 3.51
C SER A 282 7.60 3.59 5.01
N LYS A 283 8.74 4.05 5.53
CA LYS A 283 9.00 3.96 6.98
C LYS A 283 7.97 4.73 7.79
N VAL A 284 7.55 5.89 7.28
CA VAL A 284 6.54 6.76 7.94
C VAL A 284 5.19 6.05 8.01
N GLU A 285 4.76 5.44 6.90
CA GLU A 285 3.54 4.63 6.84
C GLU A 285 3.58 3.48 7.84
N ILE A 286 4.66 2.69 7.85
CA ILE A 286 4.77 1.53 8.76
C ILE A 286 4.75 2.01 10.22
N THR A 287 5.52 3.05 10.53
CA THR A 287 5.62 3.62 11.88
C THR A 287 4.25 4.09 12.39
N ALA A 288 3.49 4.80 11.55
CA ALA A 288 2.18 5.33 11.91
C ALA A 288 1.18 4.21 12.29
N VAL A 289 1.08 3.17 11.46
CA VAL A 289 0.19 2.03 11.71
C VAL A 289 0.61 1.24 12.96
N LEU A 290 1.92 1.04 13.17
CA LEU A 290 2.41 0.33 14.35
C LEU A 290 2.18 1.12 15.66
N MET A 291 2.27 2.46 15.62
CA MET A 291 2.13 3.31 16.81
C MET A 291 0.68 3.59 17.21
N GLN A 292 -0.24 3.74 16.25
CA GLN A 292 -1.63 4.10 16.55
C GLN A 292 -2.52 2.89 16.90
N GLY A 293 -2.02 1.66 16.69
CA GLY A 293 -2.79 0.45 16.94
C GLY A 293 -3.86 0.20 15.87
N MET A 294 -3.88 -1.02 15.34
CA MET A 294 -4.85 -1.42 14.30
C MET A 294 -6.31 -1.47 14.79
N GLN A 295 -6.53 -1.51 16.10
CA GLN A 295 -7.84 -1.69 16.71
C GLN A 295 -8.58 -0.37 16.93
N ASP A 296 -7.87 0.77 16.91
CA ASP A 296 -8.39 2.02 17.46
C ASP A 296 -8.65 3.09 16.39
N ASN A 297 -7.99 3.01 15.23
CA ASN A 297 -8.11 4.01 14.17
C ASN A 297 -8.01 3.41 12.75
N GLN A 298 -9.07 3.59 11.95
CA GLN A 298 -9.12 3.17 10.55
C GLN A 298 -8.28 4.05 9.61
N GLU A 299 -7.90 5.25 10.04
CA GLU A 299 -7.05 6.19 9.29
C GLU A 299 -5.80 6.56 10.10
N PRO A 300 -4.87 5.61 10.29
CA PRO A 300 -3.79 5.73 11.26
C PRO A 300 -2.67 6.66 10.82
N ILE A 301 -2.67 7.13 9.57
CA ILE A 301 -1.61 7.96 9.02
C ILE A 301 -2.10 9.41 9.03
N SER A 302 -1.38 10.27 9.74
CA SER A 302 -1.65 11.72 9.80
C SER A 302 -0.46 12.50 9.26
N LEU A 303 -0.71 13.41 8.31
CA LEU A 303 0.31 14.31 7.76
C LEU A 303 -0.21 15.75 7.64
N SER A 304 0.66 16.70 7.95
CA SER A 304 0.40 18.12 7.76
C SER A 304 0.55 18.54 6.29
N ILE A 305 -0.52 19.10 5.74
CA ILE A 305 -0.54 19.70 4.40
C ILE A 305 -0.38 21.21 4.52
N HIS A 306 0.61 21.76 3.81
CA HIS A 306 0.90 23.18 3.81
C HIS A 306 -0.03 23.95 2.86
N LEU A 307 -0.78 24.89 3.43
CA LEU A 307 -1.63 25.82 2.68
C LEU A 307 -0.81 27.03 2.18
N THR A 308 -1.29 27.71 1.15
CA THR A 308 -0.58 28.86 0.56
C THR A 308 -0.49 30.08 1.49
N ASN A 309 -1.38 30.18 2.47
CA ASN A 309 -1.34 31.21 3.52
C ASN A 309 -0.32 30.93 4.65
N GLY A 310 0.45 29.84 4.55
CA GLY A 310 1.46 29.45 5.54
C GLY A 310 0.92 28.59 6.68
N LEU A 311 -0.40 28.41 6.78
CA LEU A 311 -1.01 27.49 7.74
C LEU A 311 -0.77 26.03 7.31
N LYS A 312 -0.91 25.13 8.28
CA LYS A 312 -0.90 23.69 8.06
C LYS A 312 -2.24 23.10 8.47
N GLN A 313 -2.74 22.16 7.69
CA GLN A 313 -3.91 21.37 8.01
C GLN A 313 -3.48 19.91 8.11
N ASP A 314 -3.71 19.27 9.25
CA ASP A 314 -3.43 17.85 9.44
C ASP A 314 -4.55 17.03 8.82
N VAL A 315 -4.17 16.09 7.95
CA VAL A 315 -5.12 15.22 7.26
C VAL A 315 -4.78 13.77 7.57
N HIS A 316 -5.82 13.01 7.90
CA HIS A 316 -5.77 11.60 8.23
C HIS A 316 -6.12 10.77 6.99
N PHE A 317 -5.52 9.60 6.83
CA PHE A 317 -5.80 8.68 5.72
C PHE A 317 -5.33 7.25 6.03
N ASP A 318 -5.82 6.30 5.22
CA ASP A 318 -5.44 4.89 5.26
C ASP A 318 -4.38 4.53 4.18
N SER A 319 -3.82 3.32 4.24
CA SER A 319 -2.81 2.83 3.29
C SER A 319 -3.29 2.68 1.83
N CYS A 320 -4.60 2.78 1.58
CA CYS A 320 -5.24 2.67 0.27
C CYS A 320 -5.75 4.00 -0.29
N SER A 321 -5.63 5.08 0.48
CA SER A 321 -6.19 6.38 0.16
C SER A 321 -5.52 7.01 -1.05
N THR A 322 -6.36 7.52 -1.95
CA THR A 322 -5.96 8.21 -3.17
C THR A 322 -5.73 9.70 -2.91
N ILE A 323 -4.96 10.34 -3.79
CA ILE A 323 -4.77 11.78 -3.78
C ILE A 323 -6.12 12.50 -3.96
N ALA A 324 -7.04 11.96 -4.77
CA ALA A 324 -8.38 12.50 -4.93
C ALA A 324 -9.13 12.57 -3.60
N GLU A 325 -9.21 11.46 -2.86
CA GLU A 325 -9.90 11.38 -1.56
C GLU A 325 -9.28 12.35 -0.54
N VAL A 326 -7.95 12.37 -0.42
CA VAL A 326 -7.25 13.28 0.50
C VAL A 326 -7.48 14.75 0.13
N THR A 327 -7.47 15.07 -1.18
CA THR A 327 -7.70 16.44 -1.66
C THR A 327 -9.15 16.88 -1.42
N GLU A 328 -10.13 16.00 -1.61
CA GLU A 328 -11.55 16.29 -1.36
C GLU A 328 -11.86 16.44 0.13
N ARG A 329 -11.27 15.60 0.98
CA ARG A 329 -11.37 15.72 2.44
C ARG A 329 -10.81 17.06 2.90
N LEU A 330 -9.58 17.38 2.49
CA LEU A 330 -8.94 18.66 2.80
C LEU A 330 -9.81 19.85 2.34
N ALA A 331 -10.32 19.80 1.11
CA ALA A 331 -11.17 20.85 0.56
C ALA A 331 -12.44 21.08 1.41
N THR A 332 -13.04 20.00 1.89
CA THR A 332 -14.23 20.04 2.76
C THR A 332 -13.89 20.63 4.12
N GLU A 333 -12.81 20.17 4.76
CA GLU A 333 -12.37 20.64 6.08
C GLU A 333 -12.06 22.15 6.10
N ILE A 334 -11.43 22.67 5.05
CA ILE A 334 -11.07 24.10 4.96
C ILE A 334 -12.18 24.96 4.34
N GLY A 335 -13.33 24.39 3.98
CA GLY A 335 -14.49 25.13 3.48
C GLY A 335 -14.33 25.71 2.06
N ILE A 336 -13.74 24.94 1.14
CA ILE A 336 -13.69 25.30 -0.29
C ILE A 336 -14.45 24.31 -1.15
N ARG A 337 -14.71 24.65 -2.42
CA ARG A 337 -15.41 23.75 -3.34
C ARG A 337 -14.51 22.58 -3.73
N LYS A 338 -15.17 21.54 -4.25
CA LYS A 338 -14.50 20.33 -4.75
C LYS A 338 -13.35 20.68 -5.72
N PRO A 339 -12.25 19.91 -5.74
CA PRO A 339 -11.05 20.21 -6.52
C PRO A 339 -11.29 20.49 -8.01
N TYR A 340 -12.25 19.81 -8.63
CA TYR A 340 -12.62 20.04 -10.03
C TYR A 340 -13.35 21.36 -10.30
N LEU A 341 -13.86 22.03 -9.25
CA LEU A 341 -14.48 23.37 -9.31
C LEU A 341 -13.51 24.46 -8.87
N SER A 342 -12.80 24.23 -7.77
CA SER A 342 -11.89 25.21 -7.17
C SER A 342 -10.55 25.31 -7.89
N GLY A 343 -10.16 24.27 -8.63
CA GLY A 343 -8.88 24.16 -9.31
C GLY A 343 -7.68 23.95 -8.38
N PHE A 344 -7.92 23.72 -7.08
CA PHE A 344 -6.87 23.38 -6.13
C PHE A 344 -6.49 21.90 -6.21
N ALA A 345 -5.22 21.62 -5.92
CA ALA A 345 -4.65 20.29 -5.95
C ALA A 345 -3.49 20.13 -4.98
N LEU A 346 -3.12 18.88 -4.70
CA LEU A 346 -1.94 18.53 -3.94
C LEU A 346 -0.68 18.47 -4.80
N TYR A 347 0.39 18.95 -4.21
CA TYR A 347 1.76 18.90 -4.73
C TYR A 347 2.66 18.32 -3.64
N CYS A 348 3.81 17.75 -4.03
CA CYS A 348 4.87 17.42 -3.08
C CYS A 348 6.19 18.10 -3.46
N ASP A 349 7.08 18.25 -2.48
CA ASP A 349 8.42 18.80 -2.69
C ASP A 349 9.35 17.81 -3.40
N ASN A 350 10.41 18.35 -4.01
CA ASN A 350 11.41 17.56 -4.71
C ASN A 350 12.41 16.90 -3.73
N PRO A 351 12.55 15.55 -3.73
CA PRO A 351 13.46 14.85 -2.82
C PRO A 351 14.94 15.22 -2.99
N TRP A 352 15.37 15.74 -4.15
CA TRP A 352 16.77 16.15 -4.33
C TRP A 352 17.09 17.55 -3.81
N LYS A 353 16.08 18.35 -3.40
CA LYS A 353 16.21 19.75 -2.94
C LYS A 353 17.11 20.66 -3.81
N THR A 354 17.41 20.26 -5.04
CA THR A 354 18.31 20.98 -5.95
C THR A 354 17.65 22.22 -6.53
N ASN A 355 16.31 22.31 -6.47
CA ASN A 355 15.50 23.46 -6.86
C ASN A 355 14.22 23.47 -6.02
N ASP A 356 13.62 24.66 -5.81
CA ASP A 356 12.28 24.86 -5.22
C ASP A 356 11.13 24.34 -6.13
N MET A 357 11.36 23.23 -6.83
CA MET A 357 10.38 22.59 -7.68
C MET A 357 9.46 21.70 -6.86
N GLU A 358 8.17 21.79 -7.17
CA GLU A 358 7.12 20.97 -6.60
C GLU A 358 6.49 20.11 -7.70
N TYR A 359 6.09 18.89 -7.38
CA TYR A 359 5.46 17.97 -8.31
C TYR A 359 3.96 17.90 -8.06
N TYR A 360 3.17 18.12 -9.11
CA TYR A 360 1.73 17.91 -9.08
C TYR A 360 1.41 16.42 -8.89
N LEU A 361 0.51 16.12 -7.96
CA LEU A 361 0.08 14.75 -7.67
C LEU A 361 -1.22 14.44 -8.43
N GLN A 362 -1.16 13.42 -9.28
CA GLN A 362 -2.35 12.98 -10.01
C GLN A 362 -3.39 12.39 -9.05
N PRO A 363 -4.71 12.60 -9.27
CA PRO A 363 -5.73 12.24 -8.30
C PRO A 363 -5.87 10.73 -8.10
N SER A 364 -5.56 9.94 -9.13
CA SER A 364 -5.62 8.47 -9.10
C SER A 364 -4.45 7.81 -8.36
N LEU A 365 -3.40 8.55 -8.04
CA LEU A 365 -2.27 7.99 -7.29
C LEU A 365 -2.66 7.76 -5.83
N LYS A 366 -2.03 6.78 -5.19
CA LYS A 366 -2.13 6.58 -3.74
C LYS A 366 -1.12 7.43 -3.00
N ILE A 367 -1.53 8.11 -1.93
CA ILE A 367 -0.65 9.01 -1.18
C ILE A 367 0.55 8.27 -0.58
N CYS A 368 0.35 7.05 -0.09
CA CYS A 368 1.42 6.22 0.46
C CYS A 368 2.45 5.77 -0.61
N ASP A 369 2.03 5.62 -1.88
CA ASP A 369 2.98 5.37 -2.98
C ASP A 369 3.84 6.61 -3.24
N VAL A 370 3.26 7.80 -3.19
CA VAL A 370 4.01 9.07 -3.31
C VAL A 370 5.04 9.20 -2.19
N MET A 371 4.63 8.94 -0.94
CA MET A 371 5.54 8.96 0.22
C MET A 371 6.69 7.96 0.07
N SER A 372 6.39 6.72 -0.30
CA SER A 372 7.40 5.67 -0.48
C SER A 372 8.35 6.01 -1.63
N LYS A 373 7.83 6.50 -2.75
CA LYS A 373 8.68 6.88 -3.89
C LYS A 373 9.59 8.04 -3.54
N TRP A 374 9.09 9.04 -2.81
CA TRP A 374 9.90 10.15 -2.33
C TRP A 374 11.01 9.68 -1.40
N GLU A 375 10.72 8.80 -0.43
CA GLU A 375 11.71 8.26 0.51
C GLU A 375 12.83 7.50 -0.23
N GLN A 376 12.47 6.65 -1.20
CA GLN A 376 13.43 5.90 -2.01
C GLN A 376 14.34 6.83 -2.80
N THR A 377 13.73 7.82 -3.45
CA THR A 377 14.43 8.80 -4.28
C THR A 377 15.39 9.67 -3.47
N TYR A 378 14.96 10.11 -2.29
CA TYR A 378 15.79 10.85 -1.34
C TYR A 378 17.01 10.01 -0.92
N ARG A 379 16.80 8.73 -0.60
CA ARG A 379 17.86 7.81 -0.15
C ARG A 379 18.91 7.55 -1.24
N GLU A 380 18.48 7.39 -2.49
CA GLU A 380 19.36 7.22 -3.66
C GLU A 380 20.25 8.45 -3.90
N GLY A 381 19.71 9.66 -3.71
CA GLY A 381 20.46 10.92 -3.89
C GLY A 381 21.46 11.25 -2.79
N HIS A 382 21.35 10.66 -1.59
CA HIS A 382 22.16 11.01 -0.41
C HIS A 382 23.03 9.85 0.09
N SER A 383 23.58 9.05 -0.83
CA SER A 383 24.49 7.93 -0.54
C SER A 383 23.93 6.92 0.49
N GLY A 384 22.61 6.72 0.51
CA GLY A 384 21.96 5.78 1.40
C GLY A 384 21.69 6.28 2.83
N LYS A 385 22.16 7.46 3.23
CA LYS A 385 21.91 8.02 4.56
C LYS A 385 20.54 8.70 4.60
N LEU A 386 19.65 8.18 5.44
CA LEU A 386 18.38 8.83 5.76
C LEU A 386 18.60 9.71 7.00
N ASP A 387 18.55 11.02 6.80
CA ASP A 387 18.31 11.95 7.89
C ASP A 387 16.81 11.93 8.21
N THR A 388 16.44 11.50 9.42
CA THR A 388 15.04 11.46 9.87
C THR A 388 14.41 12.85 9.97
N SER A 389 15.19 13.93 9.89
CA SER A 389 14.68 15.30 9.86
C SER A 389 14.01 15.67 8.52
N HIS A 390 14.27 14.90 7.46
CA HIS A 390 13.80 15.20 6.12
C HIS A 390 12.58 14.35 5.75
N VAL A 391 11.40 14.92 5.96
CA VAL A 391 10.12 14.32 5.58
C VAL A 391 9.55 15.06 4.36
N ILE A 392 8.92 14.30 3.45
CA ILE A 392 8.15 14.83 2.32
C ILE A 392 7.18 15.92 2.79
N LYS A 393 7.12 17.02 2.04
CA LYS A 393 6.17 18.11 2.29
C LYS A 393 5.09 18.11 1.24
N PHE A 394 3.84 18.14 1.68
CA PHE A 394 2.68 18.30 0.81
C PHE A 394 2.21 19.75 0.81
N HIS A 395 1.86 20.26 -0.37
CA HIS A 395 1.39 21.63 -0.57
C HIS A 395 0.03 21.63 -1.28
N PHE A 396 -0.90 22.43 -0.80
CA PHE A 396 -2.22 22.59 -1.39
C PHE A 396 -2.32 23.91 -2.15
N LYS A 397 -2.38 23.85 -3.49
CA LYS A 397 -2.19 25.01 -4.37
C LYS A 397 -3.18 25.02 -5.51
N ASN A 398 -3.53 26.21 -5.99
CA ASN A 398 -4.33 26.37 -7.19
C ASN A 398 -3.50 25.98 -8.43
N ARG A 399 -3.95 24.93 -9.12
CA ARG A 399 -3.36 24.39 -10.34
C ARG A 399 -3.83 25.14 -11.58
N TYR A 400 -5.13 25.40 -11.69
CA TYR A 400 -5.71 26.06 -12.84
C TYR A 400 -6.83 27.03 -12.42
N TYR A 401 -7.10 27.99 -13.29
CA TYR A 401 -8.09 29.03 -13.09
C TYR A 401 -9.08 29.05 -14.26
N LEU A 402 -10.37 28.90 -13.96
CA LEU A 402 -11.44 28.94 -14.95
C LEU A 402 -12.32 30.17 -14.72
N LYS A 403 -12.29 31.11 -15.67
CA LYS A 403 -13.07 32.36 -15.62
C LYS A 403 -14.58 32.12 -15.43
N SER A 404 -15.10 31.03 -15.98
CA SER A 404 -16.51 30.65 -15.85
C SER A 404 -16.94 30.31 -14.42
N LEU A 405 -16.01 29.85 -13.56
CA LEU A 405 -16.29 29.37 -12.20
C LEU A 405 -16.02 30.41 -11.11
N VAL A 406 -15.64 31.62 -11.50
CA VAL A 406 -15.20 32.70 -10.58
C VAL A 406 -16.34 33.20 -9.69
N LYS A 407 -17.57 33.20 -10.21
CA LYS A 407 -18.73 33.74 -9.50
C LYS A 407 -19.02 32.97 -8.22
N ASP A 408 -18.76 31.67 -8.23
CA ASP A 408 -19.09 30.76 -7.13
C ASP A 408 -17.91 30.51 -6.19
N GLU A 409 -16.82 31.28 -6.29
CA GLU A 409 -15.67 31.12 -5.40
C GLU A 409 -16.02 31.37 -3.93
N THR A 410 -15.43 30.57 -3.04
CA THR A 410 -15.55 30.81 -1.59
C THR A 410 -14.57 31.91 -1.14
N GLU A 411 -14.73 32.43 0.07
CA GLU A 411 -13.79 33.40 0.63
C GLU A 411 -12.41 32.78 0.87
N MET A 412 -12.37 31.52 1.32
CA MET A 412 -11.13 30.79 1.55
C MET A 412 -10.39 30.50 0.23
N GLU A 413 -11.09 30.17 -0.85
CA GLU A 413 -10.46 30.02 -2.18
C GLU A 413 -9.78 31.30 -2.63
N ARG A 414 -10.47 32.44 -2.48
CA ARG A 414 -9.91 33.75 -2.82
C ARG A 414 -8.70 34.07 -1.95
N LEU A 415 -8.77 33.78 -0.65
CA LEU A 415 -7.67 33.97 0.29
C LEU A 415 -6.44 33.15 -0.13
N LEU A 416 -6.59 31.85 -0.31
CA LEU A 416 -5.49 30.97 -0.71
C LEU A 416 -4.89 31.37 -2.07
N LEU A 417 -5.74 31.80 -3.02
CA LEU A 417 -5.30 32.26 -4.33
C LEU A 417 -4.46 33.55 -4.23
N ILE A 418 -4.86 34.53 -3.40
CA ILE A 418 -4.07 35.77 -3.26
C ILE A 418 -2.70 35.52 -2.62
N TYR A 419 -2.58 34.63 -1.64
CA TYR A 419 -1.26 34.28 -1.08
C TYR A 419 -0.38 33.59 -2.11
N GLN A 420 -0.95 32.72 -2.94
CA GLN A 420 -0.21 32.08 -4.02
C GLN A 420 0.27 33.12 -5.04
N VAL A 421 -0.62 34.00 -5.49
CA VAL A 421 -0.28 35.06 -6.46
C VAL A 421 0.74 36.03 -5.87
N SER A 422 0.60 36.40 -4.60
CA SER A 422 1.57 37.24 -3.88
C SER A 422 2.96 36.61 -3.89
N SER A 423 3.08 35.32 -3.57
CA SER A 423 4.34 34.58 -3.67
C SER A 423 4.91 34.56 -5.10
N GLU A 424 4.06 34.39 -6.12
CA GLU A 424 4.47 34.41 -7.53
C GLU A 424 4.94 35.81 -7.97
N VAL A 425 4.31 36.88 -7.49
CA VAL A 425 4.74 38.27 -7.67
C VAL A 425 6.09 38.51 -6.98
N CYS A 426 6.24 38.05 -5.74
CA CYS A 426 7.48 38.20 -4.98
C CYS A 426 8.69 37.54 -5.66
N ASN A 427 8.44 36.41 -6.33
CA ASN A 427 9.43 35.65 -7.09
C ASN A 427 9.56 36.12 -8.56
N GLY A 428 8.97 37.26 -8.93
CA GLY A 428 9.16 37.89 -10.24
C GLY A 428 8.46 37.18 -11.41
N LYS A 429 7.47 36.32 -11.15
CA LYS A 429 6.73 35.62 -12.23
C LYS A 429 5.78 36.57 -12.97
N PHE A 430 5.30 37.61 -12.31
CA PHE A 430 4.47 38.66 -12.91
C PHE A 430 5.25 39.96 -13.04
N ARG A 431 5.05 40.66 -14.16
CA ARG A 431 5.60 41.99 -14.37
C ARG A 431 4.75 43.01 -13.61
N VAL A 432 5.28 43.52 -12.51
CA VAL A 432 4.69 44.61 -11.72
C VAL A 432 5.69 45.76 -11.62
N ASN A 433 5.21 47.01 -11.58
CA ASN A 433 6.05 48.17 -11.28
C ASN A 433 6.22 48.33 -9.76
N LYS A 434 7.13 49.21 -9.31
CA LYS A 434 7.44 49.40 -7.89
C LYS A 434 6.23 49.90 -7.08
N ASP A 435 5.47 50.84 -7.63
CA ASP A 435 4.30 51.42 -6.95
C ASP A 435 3.18 50.39 -6.74
N LEU A 436 2.84 49.62 -7.78
CA LEU A 436 1.85 48.55 -7.67
C LEU A 436 2.32 47.45 -6.72
N ALA A 437 3.61 47.12 -6.74
CA ALA A 437 4.17 46.14 -5.81
C ALA A 437 4.02 46.60 -4.35
N LEU A 438 4.23 47.89 -4.06
CA LEU A 438 4.00 48.47 -2.74
C LEU A 438 2.51 48.44 -2.36
N GLU A 439 1.60 48.76 -3.28
CA GLU A 439 0.16 48.70 -3.02
C GLU A 439 -0.33 47.28 -2.73
N LEU A 440 0.16 46.28 -3.47
CA LEU A 440 -0.14 44.88 -3.23
C LEU A 440 0.46 44.41 -1.88
N ALA A 441 1.68 44.84 -1.53
CA ALA A 441 2.29 44.53 -0.24
C ALA A 441 1.49 45.13 0.93
N ALA A 442 1.04 46.38 0.80
CA ALA A 442 0.19 47.04 1.80
C ALA A 442 -1.15 46.30 1.99
N LEU A 443 -1.77 45.82 0.90
CA LEU A 443 -2.99 45.00 0.98
C LEU A 443 -2.74 43.68 1.72
N MET A 444 -1.63 42.98 1.43
CA MET A 444 -1.26 41.75 2.15
C MET A 444 -0.99 42.03 3.63
N ALA A 445 -0.35 43.16 3.95
CA ALA A 445 -0.13 43.58 5.34
C ALA A 445 -1.45 43.78 6.09
N GLN A 446 -2.41 44.48 5.48
CA GLN A 446 -3.75 44.67 6.04
C GLN A 446 -4.50 43.34 6.22
N ILE A 447 -4.32 42.37 5.32
CA ILE A 447 -4.93 41.03 5.38
C ILE A 447 -4.37 40.18 6.51
N GLU A 448 -3.06 40.26 6.76
CA GLU A 448 -2.34 39.46 7.75
C GLU A 448 -2.39 40.08 9.16
N PHE A 449 -2.20 41.40 9.25
CA PHE A 449 -1.93 42.11 10.50
C PHE A 449 -3.03 43.11 10.90
N GLY A 450 -3.97 43.43 10.00
CA GLY A 450 -5.01 44.43 10.25
C GLY A 450 -4.51 45.87 10.09
N ASP A 451 -5.18 46.81 10.78
CA ASP A 451 -4.89 48.24 10.66
C ASP A 451 -3.48 48.61 11.12
N TYR A 452 -2.80 49.42 10.32
CA TYR A 452 -1.52 49.98 10.68
C TYR A 452 -1.66 50.95 11.86
N LYS A 453 -1.00 50.63 12.98
CA LYS A 453 -1.04 51.45 14.20
C LYS A 453 0.02 52.55 14.13
N GLN A 454 -0.36 53.71 13.61
CA GLN A 454 0.51 54.87 13.57
C GLN A 454 0.74 55.39 15.00
N THR A 455 1.97 55.29 15.49
CA THR A 455 2.34 55.80 16.83
C THR A 455 2.65 57.28 16.79
N SER A 456 1.96 58.06 17.61
CA SER A 456 2.40 59.40 18.02
C SER A 456 3.53 59.28 19.04
N ASP A 457 4.63 59.98 18.77
CA ASP A 457 5.94 59.92 19.43
C ASP A 457 5.91 59.83 20.97
N SER A 458 6.34 58.68 21.53
CA SER A 458 6.92 58.55 22.90
C SER A 458 7.18 57.09 23.34
N ASN A 459 6.57 56.08 22.72
CA ASN A 459 6.79 54.67 23.10
C ASN A 459 7.82 53.97 22.21
N LEU A 460 9.08 53.96 22.64
CA LEU A 460 10.21 53.36 21.91
C LEU A 460 9.99 51.87 21.55
N LYS A 461 9.31 51.10 22.41
CA LYS A 461 9.01 49.68 22.13
C LYS A 461 8.06 49.52 20.95
N MET A 462 7.07 50.41 20.85
CA MET A 462 6.06 50.35 19.80
C MET A 462 6.61 50.83 18.46
N ILE A 463 7.52 51.82 18.47
CA ILE A 463 8.25 52.26 17.27
C ILE A 463 9.09 51.10 16.71
N THR A 464 9.85 50.41 17.57
CA THR A 464 10.66 49.25 17.17
C THR A 464 9.78 48.12 16.62
N TYR A 465 8.63 47.84 17.26
CA TYR A 465 7.68 46.84 16.80
C TYR A 465 7.12 47.16 15.40
N ASN A 466 6.62 48.39 15.20
CA ASN A 466 6.10 48.85 13.90
C ASN A 466 7.17 48.77 12.81
N GLN A 467 8.41 49.14 13.14
CA GLN A 467 9.52 49.03 12.20
C GLN A 467 9.85 47.57 11.84
N GLN A 468 9.85 46.66 12.83
CA GLN A 468 10.05 45.23 12.58
C GLN A 468 8.92 44.66 11.71
N GLN A 469 7.68 45.05 11.96
CA GLN A 469 6.52 44.60 11.18
C GLN A 469 6.59 45.07 9.72
N LEU A 470 6.96 46.33 9.47
CA LEU A 470 7.17 46.84 8.10
C LEU A 470 8.26 46.05 7.36
N LEU A 471 9.37 45.73 8.05
CA LEU A 471 10.44 44.92 7.48
C LEU A 471 9.99 43.48 7.19
N GLU A 472 9.18 42.88 8.06
CA GLU A 472 8.58 41.56 7.82
C GLU A 472 7.67 41.55 6.59
N VAL A 473 6.82 42.58 6.44
CA VAL A 473 5.94 42.73 5.26
C VAL A 473 6.77 42.87 3.98
N LEU A 474 7.82 43.70 4.00
CA LEU A 474 8.70 43.88 2.84
C LEU A 474 9.45 42.60 2.50
N ASP A 475 9.83 41.78 3.48
CA ASP A 475 10.50 40.52 3.21
C ASP A 475 9.56 39.47 2.60
N ARG A 476 8.32 39.38 3.13
CA ARG A 476 7.34 38.36 2.73
C ARG A 476 6.56 38.71 1.45
N PHE A 477 6.17 39.97 1.28
CA PHE A 477 5.15 40.38 0.29
C PHE A 477 5.63 41.40 -0.75
N TYR A 478 6.89 41.84 -0.70
CA TYR A 478 7.46 42.74 -1.70
C TYR A 478 8.47 42.00 -2.62
N PRO A 479 8.47 42.27 -3.95
CA PRO A 479 9.33 41.57 -4.91
C PRO A 479 10.82 41.63 -4.61
N LYS A 480 11.47 40.46 -4.61
CA LYS A 480 12.91 40.31 -4.35
C LYS A 480 13.77 41.13 -5.31
N GLN A 481 13.33 41.25 -6.56
CA GLN A 481 14.00 42.05 -7.60
C GLN A 481 13.99 43.57 -7.35
N PHE A 482 13.12 44.05 -6.46
CA PHE A 482 13.02 45.47 -6.10
C PHE A 482 13.53 45.78 -4.68
N LYS A 483 14.10 44.78 -3.98
CA LYS A 483 14.65 44.99 -2.64
C LYS A 483 15.67 46.13 -2.66
N ALA A 484 15.57 47.02 -1.69
CA ALA A 484 16.48 48.14 -1.54
C ALA A 484 17.88 47.61 -1.18
N ILE A 485 18.89 48.26 -1.76
CA ILE A 485 20.29 47.82 -1.70
C ILE A 485 21.00 48.53 -0.53
N SER A 486 20.52 49.72 -0.15
CA SER A 486 21.05 50.49 0.98
C SER A 486 20.07 50.60 2.16
N VAL A 487 20.61 50.92 3.34
CA VAL A 487 19.83 51.17 4.56
C VAL A 487 18.89 52.36 4.38
N ASP A 488 19.31 53.40 3.67
CA ASP A 488 18.50 54.60 3.44
C ASP A 488 17.37 54.34 2.45
N GLU A 489 17.62 53.56 1.39
CA GLU A 489 16.57 53.10 0.48
C GLU A 489 15.54 52.22 1.21
N MET A 490 15.98 51.34 2.13
CA MET A 490 15.08 50.52 2.94
C MET A 490 14.21 51.37 3.88
N LYS A 491 14.76 52.45 4.45
CA LYS A 491 13.98 53.41 5.27
C LYS A 491 12.93 54.13 4.44
N ILE A 492 13.29 54.58 3.23
CA ILE A 492 12.35 55.23 2.31
C ILE A 492 11.23 54.26 1.93
N LEU A 493 11.58 53.03 1.54
CA LEU A 493 10.64 51.99 1.15
C LEU A 493 9.68 51.64 2.30
N SER A 494 10.19 51.54 3.53
CA SER A 494 9.38 51.27 4.73
C SER A 494 8.39 52.41 5.00
N ARG A 495 8.80 53.67 4.79
CA ARG A 495 7.92 54.84 4.95
C ARG A 495 6.81 54.84 3.89
N GLN A 496 7.16 54.57 2.63
CA GLN A 496 6.19 54.47 1.53
C GLN A 496 5.17 53.34 1.77
N LEU A 497 5.62 52.19 2.28
CA LEU A 497 4.75 51.10 2.68
C LEU A 497 3.79 51.53 3.80
N ALA A 498 4.31 52.20 4.84
CA ALA A 498 3.49 52.68 5.95
C ALA A 498 2.42 53.69 5.48
N GLU A 499 2.78 54.63 4.60
CA GLU A 499 1.84 55.58 4.00
C GLU A 499 0.72 54.85 3.26
N LYS A 500 1.06 53.88 2.39
CA LYS A 500 0.07 53.08 1.64
C LYS A 500 -0.80 52.24 2.56
N TRP A 501 -0.22 51.59 3.58
CA TRP A 501 -0.96 50.76 4.53
C TRP A 501 -1.92 51.61 5.38
N SER A 502 -1.52 52.80 5.84
CA SER A 502 -2.41 53.72 6.56
C SER A 502 -3.67 54.09 5.76
N THR A 503 -3.61 54.16 4.43
CA THR A 503 -4.79 54.44 3.59
C THR A 503 -5.85 53.33 3.62
N LEU A 504 -5.48 52.13 4.09
CA LEU A 504 -6.36 50.97 4.21
C LEU A 504 -7.00 50.84 5.59
N CYS A 505 -6.80 51.81 6.49
CA CYS A 505 -7.37 51.80 7.83
C CYS A 505 -8.89 51.59 7.81
N ASN A 506 -9.40 50.73 8.70
CA ASN A 506 -10.79 50.27 8.79
C ASN A 506 -11.29 49.44 7.58
N ARG A 507 -10.42 49.06 6.63
CA ARG A 507 -10.80 48.11 5.58
C ARG A 507 -10.78 46.70 6.13
N THR A 508 -11.87 45.98 5.90
CA THR A 508 -11.99 44.58 6.32
C THR A 508 -11.07 43.68 5.49
N LYS A 509 -10.65 42.56 6.09
CA LYS A 509 -9.88 41.51 5.39
C LYS A 509 -10.57 41.08 4.09
N LYS A 510 -11.90 40.92 4.12
CA LYS A 510 -12.73 40.56 2.96
C LYS A 510 -12.63 41.58 1.83
N ASP A 511 -12.65 42.87 2.15
CA ASP A 511 -12.57 43.93 1.14
C ASP A 511 -11.16 44.04 0.56
N CYS A 512 -10.12 43.90 1.37
CA CYS A 512 -8.74 43.86 0.90
C CYS A 512 -8.49 42.68 -0.06
N ILE A 513 -9.02 41.49 0.25
CA ILE A 513 -8.98 40.32 -0.65
C ILE A 513 -9.66 40.64 -1.98
N LYS A 514 -10.85 41.26 -1.94
CA LYS A 514 -11.59 41.65 -3.17
C LYS A 514 -10.83 42.67 -4.00
N ILE A 515 -10.21 43.67 -3.38
CA ILE A 515 -9.40 44.67 -4.08
C ILE A 515 -8.21 43.98 -4.75
N TYR A 516 -7.44 43.21 -3.98
CA TYR A 516 -6.27 42.49 -4.47
C TYR A 516 -6.62 41.60 -5.67
N ILE A 517 -7.65 40.75 -5.53
CA ILE A 517 -8.04 39.80 -6.57
C ILE A 517 -8.55 40.50 -7.84
N THR A 518 -9.24 41.64 -7.69
CA THR A 518 -9.74 42.44 -8.81
C THR A 518 -8.59 43.04 -9.61
N VAL A 519 -7.53 43.48 -8.93
CA VAL A 519 -6.33 44.02 -9.58
C VAL A 519 -5.60 42.94 -10.37
N VAL A 520 -5.26 41.81 -9.74
CA VAL A 520 -4.46 40.76 -10.39
C VAL A 520 -5.19 40.05 -11.53
N ARG A 521 -6.52 39.95 -11.47
CA ARG A 521 -7.35 39.35 -12.55
C ARG A 521 -7.37 40.15 -13.85
N ARG A 522 -6.98 41.43 -13.82
CA ARG A 522 -6.85 42.26 -15.02
C ARG A 522 -5.59 41.94 -15.81
N TRP A 523 -4.65 41.16 -15.25
CA TRP A 523 -3.41 40.81 -15.95
C TRP A 523 -3.68 39.84 -17.11
N PRO A 524 -3.09 40.06 -18.30
CA PRO A 524 -3.36 39.24 -19.49
C PRO A 524 -3.12 37.74 -19.29
N HIS A 525 -2.15 37.37 -18.46
CA HIS A 525 -1.76 35.98 -18.20
C HIS A 525 -2.17 35.49 -16.80
N PHE A 526 -3.13 36.15 -16.15
CA PHE A 526 -3.64 35.69 -14.86
C PHE A 526 -4.18 34.25 -14.96
N GLY A 527 -3.80 33.40 -14.01
CA GLY A 527 -4.17 31.98 -14.00
C GLY A 527 -3.30 31.07 -14.87
N SER A 528 -2.35 31.63 -15.63
CA SER A 528 -1.37 30.84 -16.40
C SER A 528 -0.20 30.39 -15.53
N LYS A 529 0.35 29.20 -15.79
CA LYS A 529 1.59 28.73 -15.16
C LYS A 529 2.78 29.03 -16.06
N ILE A 530 3.71 29.84 -15.56
CA ILE A 530 4.88 30.31 -16.31
C ILE A 530 6.08 29.43 -15.98
N TYR A 531 6.69 28.85 -17.01
CA TYR A 531 7.88 28.02 -16.90
C TYR A 531 9.03 28.66 -17.67
N ARG A 532 10.23 28.65 -17.08
CA ARG A 532 11.44 29.11 -17.76
C ARG A 532 11.92 28.01 -18.71
N VAL A 533 11.90 28.28 -20.00
CA VAL A 533 12.38 27.35 -21.03
C VAL A 533 13.71 27.85 -21.61
N LYS A 534 14.62 26.92 -21.94
CA LYS A 534 15.80 27.22 -22.76
C LYS A 534 15.44 26.94 -24.22
N VAL A 535 15.53 27.95 -25.08
CA VAL A 535 15.31 27.77 -26.52
C VAL A 535 16.60 27.23 -27.13
N SER A 536 16.60 25.98 -27.60
CA SER A 536 17.66 25.46 -28.45
C SER A 536 17.47 26.05 -29.85
N LYS A 537 18.36 26.93 -30.29
CA LYS A 537 18.42 27.35 -31.69
C LYS A 537 18.80 26.11 -32.51
N ILE A 538 17.88 25.63 -33.34
CA ILE A 538 18.21 24.70 -34.41
C ILE A 538 19.08 25.50 -35.38
N ILE A 539 20.37 25.16 -35.45
CA ILE A 539 21.26 25.70 -36.48
C ILE A 539 20.83 24.98 -37.76
N SER A 540 20.10 25.70 -38.62
CA SER A 540 19.67 25.25 -39.95
C SER A 540 20.84 25.27 -40.91
#